data_AF-A0AAE0RYT8-F1
#
_entry.id   AF-A0AAE0RYT8-F1
#
_cell.length_a   1.000
_cell.length_b   1.000
_cell.length_c   1.000
_cell.angle_alpha   90.00
_cell.angle_beta   90.00
_cell.angle_gamma   90.00
#
_symmetry.space_group_name_H-M   'P 1'
#
loop_
_entity.id
_entity.type
_entity.pdbx_description
1 polymer ?
#
loop_
_entity_poly.entity_id
_entity_poly.type
_entity_poly.pdbx_seq_one_letter_code
_entity_poly.pdbx_strand_id
1 'polypeptide(L)'
;MSKNKLYLDDFYKGYLSPVLSVGLTVGLIAIEPNFSTASMILLIGLVTMFLGGVRLKHLLITGVVFMGVAVVFLFQASYRVKRLVSFVGLGTKMDTHQLEQALIGLGSGGTFGIGLGESLQREFLPLSYNDFIFAIIGEELGFIGCAIIVALYVVVLICGVSISKDAETQFGKILALGITFSLGLYAIVNMSVATGLLPTTGVVLPFISYGGSSMISNCFGVGLLISISRKDKSNKKIKENKNLKNIVEDGNNDKDEGRGGTGGHLFAGLAVAEALLRNEKNIKISFCGTRAGIEKNIVPKHGYELDYTGILPLQRGTSMRAILNNVKFPFKLLASLYECWKILNKRSPVAVVIGIGGYASFAMVAVAQLRRVLTVIQEQNSDFGLANKILIRKAKEVYVSFEKTKHRANANQKKCYYFGNPTRLKISILKKDAISEFAFDESRRTLLVFGGSLGAKSINDAVSLWLNELTEFNVIWQTGKNEFEKICEKIKRNSMNHVRVFEFISDMNTAYQASDLVICRAGASTVSELKNYGVPAVLVPYPYAAGNHQNHNAMEIEENEAGIVIQNHDLIRRKNEVIGLLHDAEKLQKYRENMLKMAMPNSAHDISIRILNIAKEK
;
A
#
# COMPACT_ATOMS: atom_id res chain seq x y z
N MET A 1 12.70 17.58 3.07
CA MET A 1 11.24 17.83 2.95
C MET A 1 10.75 18.98 3.86
N SER A 2 11.54 20.04 4.11
CA SER A 2 11.16 21.08 5.10
C SER A 2 11.24 22.55 4.66
N LYS A 3 11.78 22.89 3.47
CA LYS A 3 11.90 24.31 3.07
C LYS A 3 10.73 24.88 2.24
N ASN A 4 9.98 24.06 1.49
CA ASN A 4 8.89 24.56 0.62
C ASN A 4 7.49 24.59 1.28
N LYS A 5 7.30 23.92 2.43
CA LYS A 5 6.00 23.94 3.13
C LYS A 5 5.73 25.29 3.81
N LEU A 6 6.77 26.01 4.20
CA LEU A 6 6.68 27.32 4.85
C LEU A 6 6.22 28.45 3.90
N TYR A 7 6.31 28.27 2.57
CA TYR A 7 5.91 29.29 1.59
C TYR A 7 4.41 29.27 1.22
N LEU A 8 3.73 28.13 1.39
CA LEU A 8 2.30 27.98 1.06
C LEU A 8 1.36 28.35 2.21
N ASP A 9 1.90 28.53 3.42
CA ASP A 9 1.17 29.02 4.58
C ASP A 9 1.11 30.56 4.63
N ASP A 10 1.90 31.25 3.80
CA ASP A 10 1.91 32.71 3.70
C ASP A 10 0.89 33.18 2.64
N PHE A 11 -0.24 33.73 3.12
CA PHE A 11 -1.43 34.08 2.33
C PHE A 11 -1.10 34.99 1.13
N TYR A 12 -0.17 35.94 1.33
CA TYR A 12 0.17 36.96 0.33
C TYR A 12 1.16 36.47 -0.74
N LYS A 13 2.11 35.58 -0.39
CA LYS A 13 3.16 35.11 -1.32
C LYS A 13 2.83 33.78 -2.01
N GLY A 14 2.08 32.89 -1.36
CA GLY A 14 1.80 31.54 -1.86
C GLY A 14 0.42 31.36 -2.52
N TYR A 15 -0.61 32.06 -2.04
CA TYR A 15 -2.00 31.82 -2.43
C TYR A 15 -2.58 32.92 -3.34
N LEU A 16 -2.27 34.19 -3.08
CA LEU A 16 -2.82 35.31 -3.82
C LEU A 16 -2.41 35.32 -5.30
N SER A 17 -1.15 34.99 -5.61
CA SER A 17 -0.65 35.00 -7.00
C SER A 17 -1.39 34.00 -7.92
N PRO A 18 -1.53 32.70 -7.57
CA PRO A 18 -2.33 31.77 -8.36
C PRO A 18 -3.80 32.18 -8.51
N VAL A 19 -4.41 32.73 -7.45
CA VAL A 19 -5.82 33.18 -7.47
C VAL A 19 -6.01 34.37 -8.39
N LEU A 20 -5.10 35.35 -8.38
CA LEU A 20 -5.15 36.49 -9.30
C LEU A 20 -4.97 36.06 -10.76
N SER A 21 -4.06 35.11 -11.03
CA SER A 21 -3.88 34.58 -12.39
C SER A 21 -5.13 33.88 -12.91
N VAL A 22 -5.72 32.96 -12.11
CA VAL A 22 -6.97 32.30 -12.50
C VAL A 22 -8.11 33.31 -12.61
N GLY A 23 -8.20 34.26 -11.68
CA GLY A 23 -9.25 35.28 -11.67
C GLY A 23 -9.21 36.21 -12.85
N LEU A 24 -8.02 36.64 -13.28
CA LEU A 24 -7.84 37.44 -14.48
C LEU A 24 -8.29 36.68 -15.73
N THR A 25 -7.86 35.42 -15.88
CA THR A 25 -8.28 34.58 -17.03
C THR A 25 -9.78 34.35 -17.05
N VAL A 26 -10.38 34.00 -15.91
CA VAL A 26 -11.83 33.79 -15.78
C VAL A 26 -12.59 35.09 -16.05
N GLY A 27 -12.10 36.23 -15.55
CA GLY A 27 -12.70 37.55 -15.79
C GLY A 27 -12.72 37.93 -17.26
N LEU A 28 -11.59 37.76 -17.97
CA LEU A 28 -11.51 38.04 -19.41
C LEU A 28 -12.48 37.18 -20.23
N ILE A 29 -12.59 35.88 -19.90
CA ILE A 29 -13.52 34.97 -20.60
C ILE A 29 -14.98 35.26 -20.24
N ALA A 30 -15.25 35.70 -19.01
CA ALA A 30 -16.59 36.09 -18.60
C ALA A 30 -17.09 37.36 -19.33
N ILE A 31 -16.18 38.27 -19.68
CA ILE A 31 -16.47 39.45 -20.53
C ILE A 31 -16.85 39.00 -21.95
N GLU A 32 -16.19 37.97 -22.49
CA GLU A 32 -16.47 37.40 -23.81
C GLU A 32 -17.55 36.29 -23.72
N PRO A 33 -18.81 36.66 -23.44
CA PRO A 33 -19.88 35.97 -22.69
C PRO A 33 -19.89 34.42 -22.52
N ASN A 34 -18.75 33.75 -22.32
CA ASN A 34 -18.57 32.29 -22.37
C ASN A 34 -18.47 31.70 -20.95
N PHE A 35 -19.62 31.55 -20.32
CA PHE A 35 -19.74 31.14 -18.92
C PHE A 35 -19.26 29.71 -18.65
N SER A 36 -19.52 28.78 -19.57
CA SER A 36 -19.12 27.38 -19.42
C SER A 36 -17.61 27.23 -19.37
N THR A 37 -16.89 27.90 -20.28
CA THR A 37 -15.42 27.86 -20.30
C THR A 37 -14.81 28.56 -19.09
N ALA A 38 -15.37 29.70 -18.68
CA ALA A 38 -14.97 30.41 -17.47
C ALA A 38 -15.13 29.53 -16.21
N SER A 39 -16.26 28.83 -16.08
CA SER A 39 -16.55 27.91 -14.96
C SER A 39 -15.60 26.71 -14.94
N MET A 40 -15.29 26.14 -16.11
CA MET A 40 -14.37 25.03 -16.24
C MET A 40 -12.95 25.42 -15.83
N ILE A 41 -12.45 26.57 -16.30
CA ILE A 41 -11.11 27.07 -15.93
C ILE A 41 -11.03 27.37 -14.44
N LEU A 42 -12.07 27.97 -13.86
CA LEU A 42 -12.13 28.20 -12.42
C LEU A 42 -12.05 26.88 -11.64
N LEU A 43 -12.85 25.89 -12.00
CA LEU A 43 -12.88 24.60 -11.31
C LEU A 43 -11.54 23.85 -11.46
N ILE A 44 -10.95 23.84 -12.65
CA ILE A 44 -9.61 23.29 -12.90
C ILE A 44 -8.56 24.01 -12.06
N GLY A 45 -8.64 25.35 -11.98
CA GLY A 45 -7.76 26.17 -11.15
C GLY A 45 -7.85 25.81 -9.67
N LEU A 46 -9.07 25.73 -9.12
CA LEU A 46 -9.31 25.36 -7.72
C LEU A 46 -8.81 23.94 -7.40
N VAL A 47 -9.08 22.97 -8.28
CA VAL A 47 -8.59 21.60 -8.14
C VAL A 47 -7.06 21.57 -8.17
N THR A 48 -6.44 22.30 -9.10
CA THR A 48 -4.97 22.35 -9.20
C THR A 48 -4.33 23.00 -7.97
N MET A 49 -4.94 24.06 -7.42
CA MET A 49 -4.47 24.70 -6.18
C MET A 49 -4.65 23.79 -4.96
N PHE A 50 -5.76 23.05 -4.87
CA PHE A 50 -5.96 22.02 -3.83
C PHE A 50 -4.86 20.97 -3.87
N LEU A 51 -4.55 20.46 -5.07
CA LEU A 51 -3.49 19.47 -5.28
C LEU A 51 -2.08 20.05 -5.03
N GLY A 52 -1.92 21.36 -5.22
CA GLY A 52 -0.72 22.12 -4.86
C GLY A 52 -0.50 22.29 -3.35
N GLY A 53 -1.48 21.93 -2.52
CA GLY A 53 -1.39 21.97 -1.06
C GLY A 53 -2.03 23.19 -0.40
N VAL A 54 -2.85 23.95 -1.13
CA VAL A 54 -3.61 25.07 -0.55
C VAL A 54 -4.67 24.54 0.43
N ARG A 55 -4.80 25.19 1.59
CA ARG A 55 -5.78 24.81 2.62
C ARG A 55 -7.22 24.95 2.09
N LEU A 56 -8.05 23.94 2.36
CA LEU A 56 -9.44 23.88 1.87
C LEU A 56 -10.28 25.12 2.22
N LYS A 57 -10.04 25.74 3.39
CA LYS A 57 -10.75 26.96 3.82
C LYS A 57 -10.56 28.12 2.83
N HIS A 58 -9.35 28.35 2.34
CA HIS A 58 -9.07 29.42 1.39
C HIS A 58 -9.76 29.14 0.06
N LEU A 59 -9.68 27.89 -0.42
CA LEU A 59 -10.36 27.48 -1.66
C LEU A 59 -11.87 27.68 -1.62
N LEU A 60 -12.51 27.36 -0.49
CA LEU A 60 -13.94 27.61 -0.28
C LEU A 60 -14.27 29.09 -0.35
N ILE A 61 -13.46 29.96 0.27
CA ILE A 61 -13.64 31.42 0.21
C ILE A 61 -13.56 31.91 -1.24
N THR A 62 -12.53 31.49 -2.01
CA THR A 62 -12.46 31.83 -3.44
C THR A 62 -13.65 31.30 -4.22
N GLY A 63 -14.07 30.06 -3.98
CA GLY A 63 -15.24 29.49 -4.64
C GLY A 63 -16.50 30.32 -4.40
N VAL A 64 -16.74 30.76 -3.16
CA VAL A 64 -17.88 31.62 -2.80
C VAL A 64 -17.79 32.99 -3.47
N VAL A 65 -16.62 33.62 -3.47
CA VAL A 65 -16.43 34.94 -4.13
C VAL A 65 -16.70 34.84 -5.63
N PHE A 66 -16.13 33.86 -6.32
CA PHE A 66 -16.39 33.66 -7.75
C PHE A 66 -17.82 33.26 -8.04
N MET A 67 -18.47 32.49 -7.16
CA MET A 67 -19.89 32.16 -7.29
C MET A 67 -20.77 33.41 -7.15
N GLY A 68 -20.45 34.31 -6.21
CA GLY A 68 -21.14 35.60 -6.10
C GLY A 68 -21.01 36.46 -7.36
N VAL A 69 -19.80 36.55 -7.92
CA VAL A 69 -19.55 37.25 -9.20
C VAL A 69 -20.33 36.57 -10.34
N ALA A 70 -20.27 35.24 -10.43
CA ALA A 70 -21.00 34.46 -11.43
C ALA A 70 -22.51 34.72 -11.36
N VAL A 71 -23.10 34.78 -10.16
CA VAL A 71 -24.52 35.09 -9.97
C VAL A 71 -24.86 36.48 -10.50
N VAL A 72 -24.06 37.50 -10.18
CA VAL A 72 -24.27 38.87 -10.72
C VAL A 72 -24.21 38.89 -12.25
N PHE A 73 -23.24 38.18 -12.86
CA PHE A 73 -23.12 38.07 -14.31
C PHE A 73 -24.23 37.22 -14.97
N LEU A 74 -24.82 36.27 -14.25
CA LEU A 74 -25.97 35.50 -14.73
C LEU A 74 -27.20 36.40 -14.86
N PHE A 75 -27.43 37.31 -13.91
CA PHE A 75 -28.58 38.23 -13.92
C PHE A 75 -28.45 39.38 -14.93
N GLN A 76 -27.27 39.65 -15.48
CA GLN A 76 -27.08 40.68 -16.50
C GLN A 76 -27.50 40.27 -17.92
N ALA A 77 -27.69 38.96 -18.19
CA ALA A 77 -28.03 38.48 -19.53
C ALA A 77 -29.26 37.55 -19.51
N SER A 78 -30.37 38.03 -20.09
CA SER A 78 -31.68 37.37 -20.08
C SER A 78 -31.68 35.95 -20.67
N TYR A 79 -30.76 35.64 -21.58
CA TYR A 79 -30.61 34.29 -22.17
C TYR A 79 -30.04 33.25 -21.19
N ARG A 80 -29.18 33.66 -20.24
CA ARG A 80 -28.53 32.75 -19.28
C ARG A 80 -29.50 32.26 -18.22
N VAL A 81 -30.33 33.18 -17.73
CA VAL A 81 -31.42 32.88 -16.80
C VAL A 81 -32.42 31.94 -17.46
N LYS A 82 -32.75 32.14 -18.74
CA LYS A 82 -33.66 31.25 -19.50
C LYS A 82 -33.18 29.79 -19.54
N ARG A 83 -31.88 29.51 -19.76
CA ARG A 83 -31.33 28.14 -19.71
C ARG A 83 -31.42 27.48 -18.33
N LEU A 84 -31.26 28.27 -17.26
CA LEU A 84 -31.33 27.75 -15.89
C LEU A 84 -32.78 27.51 -15.46
N VAL A 85 -33.68 28.44 -15.81
CA VAL A 85 -35.12 28.37 -15.52
C VAL A 85 -35.79 27.27 -16.34
N SER A 86 -35.36 27.03 -17.59
CA SER A 86 -35.83 25.90 -18.40
C SER A 86 -35.37 24.55 -17.83
N PHE A 87 -34.13 24.45 -17.33
CA PHE A 87 -33.62 23.24 -16.68
C PHE A 87 -34.38 22.88 -15.39
N VAL A 88 -34.77 23.89 -14.59
CA VAL A 88 -35.56 23.69 -13.36
C VAL A 88 -37.06 23.46 -13.64
N GLY A 89 -37.47 23.43 -14.91
CA GLY A 89 -38.84 23.09 -15.33
C GLY A 89 -39.83 24.27 -15.35
N LEU A 90 -39.33 25.51 -15.28
CA LEU A 90 -40.13 26.75 -15.26
C LEU A 90 -40.08 27.52 -16.60
N GLY A 91 -39.49 26.94 -17.66
CA GLY A 91 -39.29 27.57 -18.98
C GLY A 91 -40.26 27.13 -20.08
N THR A 92 -40.21 27.78 -21.24
CA THR A 92 -41.03 27.46 -22.42
C THR A 92 -40.47 26.27 -23.23
N LYS A 93 -41.37 25.46 -23.83
CA LYS A 93 -41.08 24.21 -24.58
C LYS A 93 -40.02 24.31 -25.70
N MET A 94 -39.66 25.51 -26.18
CA MET A 94 -38.74 25.68 -27.32
C MET A 94 -37.27 25.45 -26.95
N ASP A 95 -36.87 25.68 -25.70
CA ASP A 95 -35.46 25.53 -25.25
C ASP A 95 -35.13 24.13 -24.70
N THR A 96 -36.13 23.29 -24.40
CA THR A 96 -35.95 21.88 -23.99
C THR A 96 -35.78 20.92 -25.15
N HIS A 97 -36.06 21.36 -26.39
CA HIS A 97 -36.08 20.50 -27.57
C HIS A 97 -34.74 19.79 -27.81
N GLN A 98 -33.60 20.47 -27.62
CA GLN A 98 -32.27 19.86 -27.82
C GLN A 98 -31.98 18.74 -26.80
N LEU A 99 -32.37 18.94 -25.54
CA LEU A 99 -32.16 17.94 -24.49
C LEU A 99 -33.13 16.76 -24.66
N GLU A 100 -34.39 17.03 -25.01
CA GLU A 100 -35.38 16.00 -25.31
C GLU A 100 -34.91 15.10 -26.46
N GLN A 101 -34.43 15.70 -27.55
CA GLN A 101 -33.86 14.97 -28.68
C GLN A 101 -32.61 14.16 -28.28
N ALA A 102 -31.76 14.67 -27.38
CA ALA A 102 -30.60 13.93 -26.87
C ALA A 102 -31.00 12.70 -26.02
N LEU A 103 -32.03 12.85 -25.18
CA LEU A 103 -32.57 11.76 -24.37
C LEU A 103 -33.28 10.72 -25.24
N ILE A 104 -33.98 11.15 -26.30
CA ILE A 104 -34.58 10.25 -27.30
C ILE A 104 -33.50 9.43 -28.00
N GLY A 105 -32.41 10.05 -28.44
CA GLY A 105 -31.27 9.33 -29.05
C GLY A 105 -30.60 8.33 -28.10
N LEU A 106 -30.39 8.72 -26.83
CA LEU A 106 -29.88 7.79 -25.80
C LEU A 106 -30.84 6.62 -25.56
N GLY A 107 -32.15 6.86 -25.60
CA GLY A 107 -33.18 5.85 -25.41
C GLY A 107 -33.34 4.91 -26.61
N SER A 108 -33.26 5.43 -27.84
CA SER A 108 -33.46 4.67 -29.08
C SER A 108 -32.37 3.62 -29.31
N GLY A 109 -31.14 3.86 -28.83
CA GLY A 109 -30.03 2.92 -28.98
C GLY A 109 -30.14 1.61 -28.17
N GLY A 110 -31.03 1.52 -27.18
CA GLY A 110 -31.18 0.30 -26.37
C GLY A 110 -29.84 -0.20 -25.78
N THR A 111 -29.65 -1.52 -25.72
CA THR A 111 -28.41 -2.10 -25.14
C THR A 111 -27.23 -2.16 -26.12
N PHE A 112 -27.49 -2.35 -27.42
CA PHE A 112 -26.47 -2.66 -28.44
C PHE A 112 -26.30 -1.57 -29.50
N GLY A 113 -27.19 -0.58 -29.56
CA GLY A 113 -27.18 0.47 -30.56
C GLY A 113 -27.88 0.07 -31.85
N ILE A 114 -28.14 1.05 -32.71
CA ILE A 114 -28.73 0.85 -34.03
C ILE A 114 -27.69 0.64 -35.13
N GLY A 115 -26.40 0.85 -34.85
CA GLY A 115 -25.30 0.74 -35.80
C GLY A 115 -24.52 2.05 -35.95
N LEU A 116 -23.20 1.93 -36.18
CA LEU A 116 -22.32 3.08 -36.39
C LEU A 116 -22.69 3.85 -37.67
N GLY A 117 -22.89 5.16 -37.54
CA GLY A 117 -23.28 6.03 -38.65
C GLY A 117 -24.77 6.00 -39.03
N GLU A 118 -25.57 5.17 -38.37
CA GLU A 118 -27.01 5.01 -38.64
C GLU A 118 -27.90 5.89 -37.73
N SER A 119 -27.30 6.86 -37.01
CA SER A 119 -28.02 7.79 -36.12
C SER A 119 -28.97 8.69 -36.91
N LEU A 120 -30.27 8.46 -36.75
CA LEU A 120 -31.33 9.35 -37.25
C LEU A 120 -31.38 10.65 -36.44
N GLN A 121 -31.09 10.59 -35.14
CA GLN A 121 -31.15 11.74 -34.24
C GLN A 121 -30.09 12.81 -34.55
N ARG A 122 -29.02 12.43 -35.28
CA ARG A 122 -27.97 13.33 -35.77
C ARG A 122 -28.50 14.49 -36.60
N GLU A 123 -29.56 14.27 -37.40
CA GLU A 123 -30.16 15.30 -38.27
C GLU A 123 -31.07 16.26 -37.49
N PHE A 124 -31.62 15.82 -36.36
CA PHE A 124 -32.54 16.60 -35.52
C PHE A 124 -31.83 17.32 -34.36
N LEU A 125 -30.59 16.96 -34.04
CA LEU A 125 -29.77 17.59 -33.00
C LEU A 125 -28.81 18.62 -33.60
N PRO A 126 -29.06 19.94 -33.43
CA PRO A 126 -28.09 20.96 -33.81
C PRO A 126 -26.82 20.80 -32.96
N LEU A 127 -25.64 20.86 -33.60
CA LEU A 127 -24.33 20.63 -32.96
C LEU A 127 -24.20 19.25 -32.30
N SER A 128 -24.89 18.22 -32.83
CA SER A 128 -24.78 16.82 -32.42
C SER A 128 -23.35 16.29 -32.38
N TYR A 129 -22.47 16.83 -33.23
CA TYR A 129 -21.06 16.45 -33.30
C TYR A 129 -20.18 17.08 -32.19
N ASN A 130 -20.72 18.01 -31.40
CA ASN A 130 -19.99 18.72 -30.36
C ASN A 130 -20.54 18.43 -28.95
N ASP A 131 -21.53 19.20 -28.50
CA ASP A 131 -22.00 19.18 -27.11
C ASP A 131 -22.85 17.95 -26.78
N PHE A 132 -23.45 17.32 -27.79
CA PHE A 132 -24.34 16.15 -27.67
C PHE A 132 -23.80 14.89 -28.33
N ILE A 133 -22.49 14.83 -28.64
CA ILE A 133 -21.90 13.66 -29.30
C ILE A 133 -22.11 12.37 -28.50
N PHE A 134 -22.15 12.48 -27.17
CA PHE A 134 -22.38 11.33 -26.30
C PHE A 134 -23.79 10.75 -26.46
N ALA A 135 -24.78 11.57 -26.82
CA ALA A 135 -26.13 11.09 -27.11
C ALA A 135 -26.20 10.32 -28.43
N ILE A 136 -25.50 10.80 -29.45
CA ILE A 136 -25.35 10.10 -30.74
C ILE A 136 -24.65 8.76 -30.56
N ILE A 137 -23.57 8.73 -29.78
CA ILE A 137 -22.89 7.47 -29.42
C ILE A 137 -23.84 6.50 -28.71
N GLY A 138 -24.69 7.03 -27.83
CA GLY A 138 -25.71 6.24 -27.14
C GLY A 138 -26.72 5.63 -28.09
N GLU A 139 -27.09 6.34 -29.13
CA GLU A 139 -27.95 5.82 -30.19
C GLU A 139 -27.24 4.75 -31.04
N GLU A 140 -26.04 5.06 -31.55
CA GLU A 140 -25.32 4.22 -32.51
C GLU A 140 -24.76 2.92 -31.89
N LEU A 141 -24.21 3.02 -30.67
CA LEU A 141 -23.52 1.92 -29.97
C LEU A 141 -24.26 1.39 -28.75
N GLY A 142 -25.38 2.02 -28.39
CA GLY A 142 -26.20 1.62 -27.25
C GLY A 142 -25.52 1.83 -25.90
N PHE A 143 -26.15 1.29 -24.87
CA PHE A 143 -25.62 1.33 -23.50
C PHE A 143 -24.20 0.76 -23.37
N ILE A 144 -23.90 -0.34 -24.08
CA ILE A 144 -22.57 -0.98 -24.02
C ILE A 144 -21.50 -0.03 -24.57
N GLY A 145 -21.77 0.66 -25.68
CA GLY A 145 -20.87 1.66 -26.24
C GLY A 145 -20.57 2.79 -25.27
N CYS A 146 -21.62 3.39 -24.68
CA CYS A 146 -21.47 4.42 -23.66
C CYS A 146 -20.63 3.93 -22.47
N ALA A 147 -20.87 2.72 -21.97
CA ALA A 147 -20.13 2.14 -20.85
C ALA A 147 -18.65 1.94 -21.19
N ILE A 148 -18.33 1.51 -22.42
CA ILE A 148 -16.94 1.38 -22.89
C ILE A 148 -16.25 2.75 -22.92
N ILE A 149 -16.90 3.80 -23.43
CA ILE A 149 -16.31 5.14 -23.49
C ILE A 149 -16.04 5.68 -22.08
N VAL A 150 -17.01 5.54 -21.16
CA VAL A 150 -16.81 5.91 -19.76
C VAL A 150 -15.62 5.14 -19.17
N ALA A 151 -15.52 3.83 -19.42
CA ALA A 151 -14.39 3.02 -18.96
C ALA A 151 -13.05 3.49 -19.55
N LEU A 152 -13.01 3.91 -20.82
CA LEU A 152 -11.81 4.46 -21.44
C LEU A 152 -11.35 5.77 -20.78
N TYR A 153 -12.28 6.68 -20.45
CA TYR A 153 -11.92 7.88 -19.70
C TYR A 153 -11.42 7.56 -18.28
N VAL A 154 -12.03 6.57 -17.62
CA VAL A 154 -11.53 6.10 -16.31
C VAL A 154 -10.10 5.56 -16.43
N VAL A 155 -9.78 4.83 -17.51
CA VAL A 155 -8.41 4.38 -17.79
C VAL A 155 -7.46 5.56 -17.99
N VAL A 156 -7.85 6.57 -18.80
CA VAL A 156 -7.04 7.79 -19.00
C VAL A 156 -6.78 8.50 -17.67
N LEU A 157 -7.79 8.61 -16.81
CA LEU A 157 -7.65 9.21 -15.47
C LEU A 157 -6.69 8.42 -14.58
N ILE A 158 -6.82 7.09 -14.55
CA ILE A 158 -5.92 6.21 -13.78
C ILE A 158 -4.48 6.34 -14.30
N CYS A 159 -4.29 6.33 -15.62
CA CYS A 159 -2.98 6.51 -16.26
C CYS A 159 -2.36 7.86 -15.90
N GLY A 160 -3.11 8.95 -15.99
CA GLY A 160 -2.65 10.28 -15.64
C GLY A 160 -2.28 10.44 -14.17
N VAL A 161 -3.10 9.90 -13.26
CA VAL A 161 -2.79 9.85 -11.81
C VAL A 161 -1.54 8.99 -11.55
N SER A 162 -1.34 7.91 -12.28
CA SER A 162 -0.14 7.09 -12.18
C SER A 162 1.11 7.86 -12.60
N ILE A 163 1.06 8.57 -13.73
CA ILE A 163 2.16 9.42 -14.23
C ILE A 163 2.52 10.47 -13.17
N SER A 164 1.52 11.08 -12.52
CA SER A 164 1.78 12.03 -11.43
C SER A 164 2.48 11.39 -10.22
N LYS A 165 2.07 10.20 -9.79
CA LYS A 165 2.72 9.51 -8.65
C LYS A 165 4.20 9.24 -8.92
N ASP A 166 4.54 8.93 -10.17
CA ASP A 166 5.89 8.62 -10.62
C ASP A 166 6.76 9.86 -10.91
N ALA A 167 6.17 11.05 -11.06
CA ALA A 167 6.89 12.27 -11.42
C ALA A 167 7.91 12.70 -10.36
N GLU A 168 9.15 13.00 -10.77
CA GLU A 168 10.23 13.39 -9.86
C GLU A 168 10.02 14.78 -9.23
N THR A 169 9.49 15.74 -10.00
CA THR A 169 9.35 17.13 -9.55
C THR A 169 7.93 17.42 -9.07
N GLN A 170 7.78 18.24 -8.02
CA GLN A 170 6.46 18.66 -7.52
C GLN A 170 5.64 19.40 -8.61
N PHE A 171 6.31 20.19 -9.46
CA PHE A 171 5.70 20.79 -10.64
C PHE A 171 5.13 19.74 -11.59
N GLY A 172 5.92 18.72 -11.94
CA GLY A 172 5.48 17.61 -12.79
C GLY A 172 4.28 16.84 -12.20
N LYS A 173 4.26 16.63 -10.88
CA LYS A 173 3.12 16.00 -10.18
C LYS A 173 1.84 16.79 -10.33
N ILE A 174 1.90 18.10 -10.05
CA ILE A 174 0.74 19.00 -10.09
C ILE A 174 0.28 19.19 -11.54
N LEU A 175 1.22 19.38 -12.48
CA LEU A 175 0.91 19.52 -13.91
C LEU A 175 0.24 18.25 -14.48
N ALA A 176 0.77 17.07 -14.16
CA ALA A 176 0.20 15.81 -14.62
C ALA A 176 -1.22 15.62 -14.06
N LEU A 177 -1.44 15.92 -12.78
CA LEU A 177 -2.79 15.85 -12.21
C LEU A 177 -3.71 16.90 -12.83
N GLY A 178 -3.26 18.14 -13.03
CA GLY A 178 -4.05 19.22 -13.61
C GLY A 178 -4.56 18.86 -15.01
N ILE A 179 -3.69 18.36 -15.90
CA ILE A 179 -4.07 17.90 -17.25
C ILE A 179 -5.07 16.73 -17.15
N THR A 180 -4.79 15.76 -16.27
CA THR A 180 -5.62 14.57 -16.10
C THR A 180 -7.03 14.93 -15.61
N PHE A 181 -7.13 15.76 -14.57
CA PHE A 181 -8.40 16.23 -14.04
C PHE A 181 -9.14 17.12 -15.03
N SER A 182 -8.44 17.93 -15.82
CA SER A 182 -9.06 18.71 -16.90
C SER A 182 -9.78 17.77 -17.87
N LEU A 183 -9.08 16.78 -18.44
CA LEU A 183 -9.70 15.81 -19.37
C LEU A 183 -10.92 15.11 -18.77
N GLY A 184 -10.83 14.67 -17.51
CA GLY A 184 -11.95 14.04 -16.81
C GLY A 184 -13.14 14.98 -16.59
N LEU A 185 -12.87 16.22 -16.20
CA LEU A 185 -13.92 17.19 -15.92
C LEU A 185 -14.69 17.55 -17.19
N TYR A 186 -13.98 17.79 -18.31
CA TYR A 186 -14.62 18.03 -19.61
C TYR A 186 -15.50 16.86 -20.04
N ALA A 187 -15.03 15.62 -19.85
CA ALA A 187 -15.81 14.43 -20.16
C ALA A 187 -17.06 14.30 -19.27
N ILE A 188 -16.92 14.49 -17.95
CA ILE A 188 -18.04 14.42 -17.01
C ILE A 188 -19.10 15.46 -17.34
N VAL A 189 -18.70 16.72 -17.59
CA VAL A 189 -19.65 17.80 -17.88
C VAL A 189 -20.39 17.52 -19.20
N ASN A 190 -19.69 17.16 -20.27
CA ASN A 190 -20.33 16.84 -21.55
C ASN A 190 -21.34 15.67 -21.43
N MET A 191 -20.94 14.57 -20.79
CA MET A 191 -21.83 13.41 -20.57
C MET A 191 -23.03 13.76 -19.67
N SER A 192 -22.82 14.62 -18.68
CA SER A 192 -23.90 15.09 -17.79
C SER A 192 -24.90 15.96 -18.54
N VAL A 193 -24.46 16.76 -19.51
CA VAL A 193 -25.35 17.53 -20.39
C VAL A 193 -26.15 16.61 -21.30
N ALA A 194 -25.48 15.65 -21.94
CA ALA A 194 -26.15 14.70 -22.83
C ALA A 194 -27.22 13.84 -22.11
N THR A 195 -27.03 13.57 -20.82
CA THR A 195 -27.96 12.80 -19.97
C THR A 195 -28.97 13.65 -19.19
N GLY A 196 -28.94 14.99 -19.34
CA GLY A 196 -29.86 15.90 -18.65
C GLY A 196 -29.57 16.11 -17.15
N LEU A 197 -28.40 15.70 -16.67
CA LEU A 197 -27.93 16.00 -15.30
C LEU A 197 -27.44 17.44 -15.13
N LEU A 198 -27.00 18.07 -16.23
CA LEU A 198 -26.56 19.46 -16.27
C LEU A 198 -27.25 20.22 -17.43
N PRO A 199 -27.43 21.56 -17.31
CA PRO A 199 -27.99 22.37 -18.39
C PRO A 199 -27.06 22.40 -19.60
N THR A 200 -27.61 22.66 -20.79
CA THR A 200 -26.84 22.66 -22.04
C THR A 200 -25.64 23.62 -22.02
N THR A 201 -24.45 23.05 -22.19
CA THR A 201 -23.16 23.77 -22.20
C THR A 201 -22.43 23.57 -23.51
N GLY A 202 -21.66 24.58 -23.94
CA GLY A 202 -20.80 24.52 -25.13
C GLY A 202 -19.47 23.77 -24.92
N VAL A 203 -19.50 22.64 -24.22
CA VAL A 203 -18.30 21.94 -23.73
C VAL A 203 -18.07 20.68 -24.55
N VAL A 204 -16.91 20.62 -25.20
CA VAL A 204 -16.50 19.51 -26.05
C VAL A 204 -16.07 18.27 -25.24
N LEU A 205 -16.38 17.09 -25.75
CA LEU A 205 -15.90 15.80 -25.24
C LEU A 205 -14.46 15.53 -25.74
N PRO A 206 -13.43 15.48 -24.86
CA PRO A 206 -12.04 15.40 -25.30
C PRO A 206 -11.74 14.17 -26.17
N PHE A 207 -11.11 14.36 -27.34
CA PHE A 207 -10.79 13.31 -28.33
C PHE A 207 -11.96 12.71 -29.12
N ILE A 208 -13.20 13.07 -28.80
CA ILE A 208 -14.39 12.49 -29.46
C ILE A 208 -15.19 13.59 -30.17
N SER A 209 -15.56 14.66 -29.48
CA SER A 209 -16.28 15.78 -30.10
C SER A 209 -15.42 16.46 -31.14
N TYR A 210 -16.07 16.98 -32.18
CA TYR A 210 -15.43 17.88 -33.11
C TYR A 210 -15.13 19.22 -32.42
N GLY A 211 -13.84 19.54 -32.31
CA GLY A 211 -13.39 20.83 -31.78
C GLY A 211 -11.93 21.06 -32.13
N GLY A 212 -11.67 21.73 -33.27
CA GLY A 212 -10.32 21.86 -33.85
C GLY A 212 -9.24 22.29 -32.85
N SER A 213 -9.38 23.46 -32.23
CA SER A 213 -8.42 24.00 -31.25
C SER A 213 -8.36 23.18 -29.96
N SER A 214 -9.50 22.65 -29.51
CA SER A 214 -9.59 21.81 -28.31
C SER A 214 -8.88 20.48 -28.49
N MET A 215 -8.96 19.86 -29.68
CA MET A 215 -8.30 18.61 -30.02
C MET A 215 -6.78 18.79 -29.98
N ILE A 216 -6.27 19.87 -30.59
CA ILE A 216 -4.85 20.21 -30.57
C ILE A 216 -4.38 20.42 -29.12
N SER A 217 -5.16 21.14 -28.31
CA SER A 217 -4.84 21.38 -26.89
C SER A 217 -4.83 20.09 -26.06
N ASN A 218 -5.78 19.19 -26.30
CA ASN A 218 -5.84 17.88 -25.65
C ASN A 218 -4.65 16.99 -26.05
N CYS A 219 -4.28 16.99 -27.33
CA CYS A 219 -3.08 16.31 -27.84
C CYS A 219 -1.80 16.86 -27.20
N PHE A 220 -1.69 18.20 -27.06
CA PHE A 220 -0.57 18.83 -26.37
C PHE A 220 -0.51 18.43 -24.89
N GLY A 221 -1.65 18.42 -24.20
CA GLY A 221 -1.76 17.96 -22.82
C GLY A 221 -1.30 16.51 -22.64
N VAL A 222 -1.74 15.60 -23.50
CA VAL A 222 -1.27 14.20 -23.48
C VAL A 222 0.21 14.10 -23.85
N GLY A 223 0.70 14.90 -24.80
CA GLY A 223 2.11 15.01 -25.12
C GLY A 223 2.97 15.41 -23.91
N LEU A 224 2.50 16.35 -23.09
CA LEU A 224 3.12 16.73 -21.83
C LEU A 224 3.11 15.57 -20.82
N LEU A 225 1.99 14.86 -20.67
CA LEU A 225 1.90 13.68 -19.79
C LEU A 225 2.90 12.60 -20.20
N ILE A 226 3.02 12.33 -21.50
CA ILE A 226 3.99 11.38 -22.06
C ILE A 226 5.42 11.89 -21.83
N SER A 227 5.68 13.19 -22.01
CA SER A 227 6.99 13.80 -21.76
C SER A 227 7.43 13.64 -20.31
N ILE A 228 6.54 13.91 -19.35
CA ILE A 228 6.77 13.68 -17.92
C ILE A 228 7.12 12.21 -17.68
N SER A 229 6.31 11.29 -18.21
CA SER A 229 6.55 9.85 -18.10
C SER A 229 7.89 9.39 -18.72
N ARG A 230 8.30 9.98 -19.86
CA ARG A 230 9.56 9.65 -20.55
C ARG A 230 10.78 10.17 -19.79
N LYS A 231 10.72 11.38 -19.25
CA LYS A 231 11.83 11.96 -18.47
C LYS A 231 12.11 11.11 -17.23
N ASP A 232 11.06 10.62 -16.57
CA ASP A 232 11.18 9.71 -15.43
C ASP A 232 11.71 8.33 -15.82
N LYS A 233 11.27 7.75 -16.96
CA LYS A 233 11.83 6.49 -17.47
C LYS A 233 13.29 6.62 -17.88
N SER A 234 13.69 7.76 -18.44
CA SER A 234 15.08 8.06 -18.82
C SER A 234 15.96 8.24 -17.57
N ASN A 235 15.49 9.01 -16.58
CA ASN A 235 16.21 9.20 -15.31
C ASN A 235 16.24 7.92 -14.47
N LYS A 236 15.17 7.12 -14.45
CA LYS A 236 15.19 5.75 -13.91
C LYS A 236 16.18 4.90 -14.67
N LYS A 237 16.22 4.90 -16.00
CA LYS A 237 17.24 4.20 -16.79
C LYS A 237 18.66 4.70 -16.55
N ILE A 238 18.88 5.99 -16.28
CA ILE A 238 20.21 6.56 -15.99
C ILE A 238 20.65 6.20 -14.56
N LYS A 239 19.73 6.24 -13.58
CA LYS A 239 19.96 5.74 -12.22
C LYS A 239 20.17 4.23 -12.22
N GLU A 240 19.36 3.50 -12.97
CA GLU A 240 19.49 2.05 -13.21
C GLU A 240 20.79 1.77 -13.95
N ASN A 241 21.23 2.55 -14.94
CA ASN A 241 22.51 2.36 -15.65
C ASN A 241 23.73 2.75 -14.81
N LYS A 242 23.63 3.73 -13.91
CA LYS A 242 24.66 4.01 -12.89
C LYS A 242 24.71 2.89 -11.85
N ASN A 243 23.55 2.42 -11.40
CA ASN A 243 23.47 1.25 -10.52
C ASN A 243 23.91 -0.02 -11.27
N LEU A 244 23.63 -0.17 -12.56
CA LEU A 244 24.05 -1.29 -13.41
C LEU A 244 25.54 -1.22 -13.72
N LYS A 245 26.16 -0.06 -13.87
CA LYS A 245 27.63 0.01 -13.88
C LYS A 245 28.24 -0.44 -12.55
N ASN A 246 27.55 -0.21 -11.43
CA ASN A 246 27.96 -0.72 -10.12
C ASN A 246 27.53 -2.19 -9.86
N ILE A 247 26.55 -2.73 -10.61
CA ILE A 247 26.02 -4.12 -10.52
C ILE A 247 26.65 -5.03 -11.60
N VAL A 248 27.18 -4.50 -12.69
CA VAL A 248 27.88 -5.30 -13.72
C VAL A 248 29.26 -5.75 -13.22
N GLU A 249 29.80 -5.10 -12.18
CA GLU A 249 30.88 -5.68 -11.36
C GLU A 249 30.37 -6.69 -10.30
N ASP A 250 29.08 -6.72 -10.01
CA ASP A 250 28.54 -7.51 -8.90
C ASP A 250 27.06 -7.92 -9.12
N GLY A 251 26.84 -9.05 -9.81
CA GLY A 251 25.59 -9.80 -9.72
C GLY A 251 24.62 -9.73 -10.91
N ASN A 252 24.62 -10.79 -11.72
CA ASN A 252 23.48 -11.15 -12.55
C ASN A 252 22.58 -12.16 -11.82
N ASN A 253 21.27 -11.94 -11.93
CA ASN A 253 20.13 -12.76 -11.51
C ASN A 253 19.69 -12.69 -10.05
N ASP A 254 18.87 -11.66 -9.73
CA ASP A 254 17.84 -11.72 -8.71
C ASP A 254 16.54 -11.08 -9.24
N LYS A 255 15.57 -11.91 -9.59
CA LYS A 255 14.16 -11.56 -9.81
C LYS A 255 13.34 -12.51 -8.93
N ASP A 256 12.28 -11.96 -8.32
CA ASP A 256 11.42 -12.55 -7.27
C ASP A 256 12.09 -12.53 -5.87
N GLU A 257 11.48 -12.11 -4.76
CA GLU A 257 10.08 -12.19 -4.37
C GLU A 257 9.78 -11.24 -3.18
N GLY A 258 9.04 -10.17 -3.42
CA GLY A 258 8.42 -9.32 -2.39
C GLY A 258 6.91 -9.60 -2.29
N ARG A 259 6.51 -10.86 -2.33
CA ARG A 259 5.09 -11.27 -2.42
C ARG A 259 4.53 -11.51 -1.02
N GLY A 260 3.35 -10.94 -0.77
CA GLY A 260 2.67 -10.95 0.52
C GLY A 260 2.44 -12.36 1.05
N GLY A 261 2.91 -12.59 2.28
CA GLY A 261 2.92 -13.88 2.97
C GLY A 261 4.19 -14.03 3.81
N THR A 262 4.66 -12.96 4.47
CA THR A 262 5.84 -13.05 5.33
C THR A 262 5.48 -13.81 6.62
N GLY A 263 6.39 -14.66 7.11
CA GLY A 263 6.14 -15.44 8.33
C GLY A 263 5.86 -14.62 9.58
N GLY A 264 6.27 -13.35 9.62
CA GLY A 264 6.08 -12.49 10.78
C GLY A 264 4.62 -12.35 11.24
N HIS A 265 3.68 -12.21 10.31
CA HIS A 265 2.24 -12.14 10.65
C HIS A 265 1.72 -13.50 11.12
N LEU A 266 2.08 -14.58 10.43
CA LEU A 266 1.58 -15.91 10.75
C LEU A 266 2.06 -16.39 12.13
N PHE A 267 3.36 -16.23 12.42
CA PHE A 267 3.92 -16.67 13.70
C PHE A 267 3.41 -15.85 14.88
N ALA A 268 3.20 -14.54 14.70
CA ALA A 268 2.48 -13.71 15.68
C ALA A 268 1.08 -14.27 15.97
N GLY A 269 0.37 -14.72 14.93
CA GLY A 269 -0.94 -15.35 15.04
C GLY A 269 -0.93 -16.67 15.78
N LEU A 270 0.02 -17.55 15.46
CA LEU A 270 0.23 -18.83 16.15
C LEU A 270 0.56 -18.61 17.63
N ALA A 271 1.43 -17.66 17.95
CA ALA A 271 1.77 -17.31 19.32
C ALA A 271 0.54 -16.88 20.14
N VAL A 272 -0.34 -16.04 19.56
CA VAL A 272 -1.60 -15.64 20.21
C VAL A 272 -2.55 -16.84 20.34
N ALA A 273 -2.66 -17.70 19.33
CA ALA A 273 -3.50 -18.89 19.39
C ALA A 273 -3.07 -19.88 20.48
N GLU A 274 -1.76 -20.13 20.59
CA GLU A 274 -1.18 -20.96 21.65
C GLU A 274 -1.37 -20.35 23.04
N ALA A 275 -1.26 -19.03 23.17
CA ALA A 275 -1.52 -18.34 24.43
C ALA A 275 -3.01 -18.44 24.84
N LEU A 276 -3.93 -18.33 23.86
CA LEU A 276 -5.36 -18.51 24.08
C LEU A 276 -5.69 -19.92 24.57
N LEU A 277 -5.17 -20.96 23.91
CA LEU A 277 -5.41 -22.37 24.32
C LEU A 277 -4.83 -22.72 25.69
N ARG A 278 -3.72 -22.08 26.07
CA ARG A 278 -3.14 -22.25 27.42
C ARG A 278 -4.02 -21.65 28.50
N ASN A 279 -4.64 -20.51 28.22
CA ASN A 279 -5.47 -19.78 29.19
C ASN A 279 -6.93 -20.30 29.23
N GLU A 280 -7.44 -20.89 28.15
CA GLU A 280 -8.77 -21.48 28.10
C GLU A 280 -8.76 -22.73 27.22
N LYS A 281 -9.03 -23.91 27.80
CA LYS A 281 -8.97 -25.20 27.09
C LYS A 281 -10.19 -25.44 26.21
N ASN A 282 -11.33 -24.80 26.52
CA ASN A 282 -12.59 -25.01 25.81
C ASN A 282 -12.86 -23.93 24.76
N ILE A 283 -11.86 -23.63 23.92
CA ILE A 283 -12.03 -22.74 22.76
C ILE A 283 -11.66 -23.47 21.49
N LYS A 284 -12.39 -23.15 20.41
CA LYS A 284 -12.07 -23.59 19.07
C LYS A 284 -11.40 -22.45 18.31
N ILE A 285 -10.18 -22.68 17.83
CA ILE A 285 -9.41 -21.71 17.03
C ILE A 285 -9.31 -22.22 15.59
N SER A 286 -9.57 -21.32 14.65
CA SER A 286 -9.37 -21.57 13.22
C SER A 286 -8.70 -20.36 12.58
N PHE A 287 -7.85 -20.61 11.59
CA PHE A 287 -7.17 -19.57 10.82
C PHE A 287 -7.88 -19.35 9.49
N CYS A 288 -7.74 -18.14 8.96
CA CYS A 288 -8.21 -17.79 7.62
C CYS A 288 -7.06 -17.13 6.85
N GLY A 289 -6.74 -17.66 5.67
CA GLY A 289 -5.64 -17.17 4.85
C GLY A 289 -5.89 -17.34 3.36
N THR A 290 -4.82 -17.43 2.58
CA THR A 290 -4.86 -17.61 1.13
C THR A 290 -4.20 -18.91 0.72
N ARG A 291 -4.57 -19.44 -0.45
CA ARG A 291 -3.93 -20.66 -1.00
C ARG A 291 -2.48 -20.43 -1.45
N ALA A 292 -2.08 -19.17 -1.61
CA ALA A 292 -0.75 -18.80 -2.10
C ALA A 292 0.25 -18.53 -0.96
N GLY A 293 -0.22 -18.27 0.26
CA GLY A 293 0.64 -17.93 1.38
C GLY A 293 1.21 -19.14 2.11
N ILE A 294 2.26 -18.90 2.90
CA ILE A 294 2.97 -19.94 3.66
C ILE A 294 2.09 -20.60 4.73
N GLU A 295 0.98 -19.95 5.12
CA GLU A 295 -0.01 -20.46 6.07
C GLU A 295 -0.55 -21.84 5.68
N LYS A 296 -0.66 -22.13 4.37
CA LYS A 296 -1.10 -23.43 3.85
C LYS A 296 -0.28 -24.59 4.41
N ASN A 297 1.02 -24.39 4.59
CA ASN A 297 1.94 -25.45 4.99
C ASN A 297 2.21 -25.46 6.50
N ILE A 298 2.09 -24.31 7.16
CA ILE A 298 2.49 -24.14 8.55
C ILE A 298 1.31 -24.32 9.51
N VAL A 299 0.14 -23.75 9.21
CA VAL A 299 -1.03 -23.80 10.12
C VAL A 299 -1.49 -25.24 10.38
N PRO A 300 -1.69 -26.12 9.36
CA PRO A 300 -2.13 -27.48 9.61
C PRO A 300 -1.10 -28.32 10.40
N LYS A 301 0.20 -28.04 10.23
CA LYS A 301 1.26 -28.72 11.00
C LYS A 301 1.21 -28.41 12.50
N HIS A 302 0.62 -27.29 12.89
CA HIS A 302 0.40 -26.92 14.30
C HIS A 302 -0.97 -27.38 14.81
N GLY A 303 -1.71 -28.20 14.03
CA GLY A 303 -3.00 -28.78 14.45
C GLY A 303 -4.20 -27.85 14.33
N TYR A 304 -4.06 -26.68 13.69
CA TYR A 304 -5.17 -25.74 13.51
C TYR A 304 -5.90 -25.92 12.18
N GLU A 305 -7.22 -25.72 12.19
CA GLU A 305 -8.00 -25.67 10.96
C GLU A 305 -7.70 -24.39 10.16
N LEU A 306 -7.63 -24.48 8.83
CA LEU A 306 -7.36 -23.36 7.93
C LEU A 306 -8.45 -23.24 6.85
N ASP A 307 -9.15 -22.11 6.85
CA ASP A 307 -10.05 -21.70 5.78
C ASP A 307 -9.32 -20.79 4.78
N TYR A 308 -9.74 -20.81 3.51
CA TYR A 308 -9.10 -20.06 2.44
C TYR A 308 -10.02 -19.00 1.83
N THR A 309 -9.43 -17.87 1.45
CA THR A 309 -10.08 -16.81 0.67
C THR A 309 -9.28 -16.52 -0.60
N GLY A 310 -9.99 -16.10 -1.66
CA GLY A 310 -9.43 -15.82 -2.98
C GLY A 310 -8.72 -14.46 -3.12
N ILE A 311 -8.48 -13.75 -2.01
CA ILE A 311 -7.98 -12.39 -2.06
C ILE A 311 -6.46 -12.37 -2.35
N LEU A 312 -6.09 -11.77 -3.48
CA LEU A 312 -4.69 -11.60 -3.89
C LEU A 312 -4.30 -10.13 -3.73
N PRO A 313 -3.06 -9.84 -3.26
CA PRO A 313 -2.60 -8.47 -3.12
C PRO A 313 -2.60 -7.74 -4.47
N LEU A 314 -2.84 -6.42 -4.44
CA LEU A 314 -2.66 -5.58 -5.62
C LEU A 314 -1.25 -5.76 -6.15
N GLN A 315 -1.14 -6.08 -7.44
CA GLN A 315 0.16 -6.25 -8.08
C GLN A 315 0.81 -4.87 -8.19
N ARG A 316 1.96 -4.70 -7.53
CA ARG A 316 2.77 -3.49 -7.61
C ARG A 316 3.64 -3.59 -8.86
N GLY A 317 3.32 -2.79 -9.88
CA GLY A 317 4.07 -2.75 -11.13
C GLY A 317 3.33 -1.97 -12.21
N THR A 318 4.08 -1.38 -13.13
CA THR A 318 3.56 -0.61 -14.28
C THR A 318 3.34 -1.48 -15.53
N SER A 319 3.53 -2.80 -15.41
CA SER A 319 3.27 -3.73 -16.51
C SER A 319 1.78 -3.76 -16.84
N MET A 320 1.45 -3.76 -18.13
CA MET A 320 0.07 -3.90 -18.63
C MET A 320 -0.65 -5.12 -18.02
N ARG A 321 0.07 -6.22 -17.78
CA ARG A 321 -0.48 -7.42 -17.14
C ARG A 321 -0.81 -7.19 -15.66
N ALA A 322 -0.02 -6.38 -14.94
CA ALA A 322 -0.29 -6.01 -13.55
C ALA A 322 -1.49 -5.07 -13.43
N ILE A 323 -1.59 -4.09 -14.32
CA ILE A 323 -2.73 -3.17 -14.39
C ILE A 323 -4.01 -3.95 -14.71
N LEU A 324 -3.99 -4.81 -15.74
CA LEU A 324 -5.14 -5.62 -16.13
C LEU A 324 -5.58 -6.59 -15.01
N ASN A 325 -4.64 -7.17 -14.27
CA ASN A 325 -4.94 -7.99 -13.10
C ASN A 325 -5.55 -7.17 -11.95
N ASN A 326 -5.14 -5.91 -11.80
CA ASN A 326 -5.69 -5.00 -10.80
C ASN A 326 -7.09 -4.48 -11.18
N VAL A 327 -7.48 -4.44 -12.47
CA VAL A 327 -8.86 -4.11 -12.88
C VAL A 327 -9.87 -5.12 -12.33
N LYS A 328 -9.48 -6.40 -12.23
CA LYS A 328 -10.33 -7.46 -11.64
C LYS A 328 -10.39 -7.39 -10.10
N PHE A 329 -9.61 -6.52 -9.48
CA PHE A 329 -9.48 -6.45 -8.02
C PHE A 329 -10.79 -6.14 -7.29
N PRO A 330 -11.64 -5.19 -7.72
CA PRO A 330 -12.91 -4.93 -7.04
C PRO A 330 -13.82 -6.16 -7.03
N PHE A 331 -13.93 -6.87 -8.17
CA PHE A 331 -14.69 -8.11 -8.27
C PHE A 331 -14.12 -9.21 -7.36
N LYS A 332 -12.80 -9.38 -7.33
CA LYS A 332 -12.13 -10.33 -6.43
C LYS A 332 -12.30 -9.97 -4.96
N LEU A 333 -12.32 -8.68 -4.63
CA LEU A 333 -12.57 -8.20 -3.28
C LEU A 333 -14.01 -8.54 -2.86
N LEU A 334 -15.00 -8.25 -3.70
CA LEU A 334 -16.41 -8.61 -3.44
C LEU A 334 -16.60 -10.12 -3.28
N ALA A 335 -15.98 -10.92 -4.16
CA ALA A 335 -16.00 -12.37 -4.05
C ALA A 335 -15.37 -12.86 -2.74
N SER A 336 -14.22 -12.30 -2.35
CA SER A 336 -13.57 -12.64 -1.09
C SER A 336 -14.38 -12.22 0.14
N LEU A 337 -15.06 -11.07 0.11
CA LEU A 337 -15.97 -10.67 1.19
C LEU A 337 -17.12 -11.67 1.33
N TYR A 338 -17.68 -12.15 0.21
CA TYR A 338 -18.71 -13.19 0.23
C TYR A 338 -18.20 -14.55 0.74
N GLU A 339 -16.99 -14.96 0.36
CA GLU A 339 -16.34 -16.15 0.90
C GLU A 339 -16.12 -16.05 2.42
N CYS A 340 -15.60 -14.91 2.90
CA CYS A 340 -15.47 -14.64 4.34
C CYS A 340 -16.82 -14.68 5.06
N TRP A 341 -17.89 -14.20 4.42
CA TRP A 341 -19.24 -14.27 4.97
C TRP A 341 -19.73 -15.71 5.13
N LYS A 342 -19.50 -16.57 4.12
CA LYS A 342 -19.76 -18.01 4.19
C LYS A 342 -18.95 -18.69 5.29
N ILE A 343 -17.66 -18.38 5.39
CA ILE A 343 -16.79 -18.95 6.44
C ILE A 343 -17.33 -18.58 7.82
N LEU A 344 -17.67 -17.32 8.07
CA LEU A 344 -18.24 -16.90 9.35
C LEU A 344 -19.59 -17.57 9.67
N ASN A 345 -20.41 -17.91 8.65
CA ASN A 345 -21.62 -18.71 8.86
C ASN A 345 -21.31 -20.16 9.22
N LYS A 346 -20.40 -20.79 8.49
CA LYS A 346 -19.96 -22.18 8.75
C LYS A 346 -19.35 -22.33 10.15
N ARG A 347 -18.67 -21.28 10.64
CA ARG A 347 -17.97 -21.24 11.93
C ARG A 347 -18.82 -20.68 13.08
N SER A 348 -20.09 -20.35 12.84
CA SER A 348 -20.96 -19.75 13.86
C SER A 348 -21.26 -20.75 15.00
N PRO A 349 -21.33 -20.29 16.27
CA PRO A 349 -21.12 -18.92 16.74
C PRO A 349 -19.64 -18.53 16.81
N VAL A 350 -19.31 -17.33 16.30
CA VAL A 350 -17.96 -16.74 16.40
C VAL A 350 -17.95 -15.68 17.50
N ALA A 351 -17.10 -15.87 18.52
CA ALA A 351 -16.96 -14.93 19.62
C ALA A 351 -16.17 -13.68 19.18
N VAL A 352 -14.95 -13.88 18.67
CA VAL A 352 -14.01 -12.82 18.31
C VAL A 352 -13.27 -13.19 17.01
N VAL A 353 -13.02 -12.19 16.15
CA VAL A 353 -12.12 -12.30 14.99
C VAL A 353 -10.86 -11.46 15.24
N ILE A 354 -9.69 -12.08 15.12
CA ILE A 354 -8.39 -11.45 15.38
C ILE A 354 -7.72 -11.13 14.05
N GLY A 355 -7.53 -9.85 13.76
CA GLY A 355 -6.80 -9.38 12.59
C GLY A 355 -5.31 -9.27 12.88
N ILE A 356 -4.49 -10.15 12.33
CA ILE A 356 -3.04 -10.23 12.59
C ILE A 356 -2.24 -9.53 11.47
N GLY A 357 -2.90 -8.67 10.67
CA GLY A 357 -2.29 -7.98 9.54
C GLY A 357 -2.20 -8.84 8.27
N GLY A 358 -1.59 -8.26 7.24
CA GLY A 358 -1.61 -8.83 5.89
C GLY A 358 -2.91 -8.55 5.12
N TYR A 359 -2.86 -8.75 3.81
CA TYR A 359 -3.99 -8.42 2.92
C TYR A 359 -5.18 -9.38 3.10
N ALA A 360 -4.92 -10.65 3.43
CA ALA A 360 -5.94 -11.65 3.73
C ALA A 360 -6.82 -11.27 4.94
N SER A 361 -6.21 -10.64 5.96
CA SER A 361 -6.93 -10.20 7.16
C SER A 361 -7.98 -9.13 6.85
N PHE A 362 -7.85 -8.37 5.76
CA PHE A 362 -8.75 -7.25 5.47
C PHE A 362 -10.19 -7.72 5.28
N ALA A 363 -10.44 -8.66 4.36
CA ALA A 363 -11.78 -9.10 4.03
C ALA A 363 -12.46 -9.79 5.22
N MET A 364 -11.76 -10.67 5.93
CA MET A 364 -12.34 -11.38 7.08
C MET A 364 -12.75 -10.42 8.20
N VAL A 365 -11.85 -9.50 8.60
CA VAL A 365 -12.15 -8.53 9.65
C VAL A 365 -13.24 -7.55 9.22
N ALA A 366 -13.24 -7.10 7.96
CA ALA A 366 -14.29 -6.21 7.44
C ALA A 366 -15.68 -6.87 7.52
N VAL A 367 -15.81 -8.14 7.10
CA VAL A 367 -17.08 -8.87 7.17
C VAL A 367 -17.49 -9.14 8.61
N ALA A 368 -16.54 -9.46 9.50
CA ALA A 368 -16.80 -9.62 10.92
C ALA A 368 -17.38 -8.33 11.55
N GLN A 369 -16.77 -7.17 11.24
CA GLN A 369 -17.26 -5.86 11.69
C GLN A 369 -18.66 -5.54 11.14
N LEU A 370 -18.93 -5.84 9.86
CA LEU A 370 -20.26 -5.66 9.26
C LEU A 370 -21.32 -6.53 9.94
N ARG A 371 -20.95 -7.74 10.36
CA ARG A 371 -21.80 -8.69 11.08
C ARG A 371 -21.88 -8.43 12.59
N ARG A 372 -21.27 -7.36 13.09
CA ARG A 372 -21.19 -7.03 14.52
C ARG A 372 -20.55 -8.16 15.36
N VAL A 373 -19.67 -8.95 14.76
CA VAL A 373 -18.78 -9.85 15.49
C VAL A 373 -17.64 -9.01 16.08
N LEU A 374 -17.24 -9.30 17.32
CA LEU A 374 -16.17 -8.56 17.98
C LEU A 374 -14.87 -8.75 17.19
N THR A 375 -14.17 -7.66 16.91
CA THR A 375 -12.89 -7.71 16.21
C THR A 375 -11.80 -7.04 17.01
N VAL A 376 -10.65 -7.68 17.10
CA VAL A 376 -9.41 -7.09 17.63
C VAL A 376 -8.36 -7.07 16.53
N ILE A 377 -7.43 -6.13 16.58
CA ILE A 377 -6.36 -6.01 15.59
C ILE A 377 -5.01 -6.01 16.28
N GLN A 378 -4.08 -6.79 15.76
CA GLN A 378 -2.67 -6.76 16.13
C GLN A 378 -1.87 -6.15 14.96
N GLU A 379 -1.01 -5.18 15.25
CA GLU A 379 -0.06 -4.60 14.29
C GLU A 379 1.40 -4.89 14.71
N GLN A 380 2.11 -5.61 13.84
CA GLN A 380 3.52 -5.98 14.03
C GLN A 380 4.49 -4.91 13.58
N ASN A 381 4.08 -4.01 12.67
CA ASN A 381 4.98 -3.04 12.09
C ASN A 381 4.99 -1.73 12.89
N SER A 382 6.07 -0.96 12.70
CA SER A 382 6.20 0.40 13.25
C SER A 382 5.16 1.37 12.67
N ASP A 383 4.57 1.03 11.52
CA ASP A 383 3.50 1.76 10.86
C ASP A 383 2.31 0.86 10.52
N PHE A 384 1.10 1.41 10.63
CA PHE A 384 -0.11 0.67 10.26
C PHE A 384 -0.12 0.33 8.78
N GLY A 385 -0.24 -0.95 8.48
CA GLY A 385 -0.56 -1.42 7.14
C GLY A 385 -1.89 -0.82 6.66
N LEU A 386 -2.07 -0.67 5.34
CA LEU A 386 -3.27 -0.05 4.76
C LEU A 386 -4.57 -0.73 5.25
N ALA A 387 -4.57 -2.06 5.35
CA ALA A 387 -5.69 -2.84 5.87
C ALA A 387 -6.01 -2.46 7.32
N ASN A 388 -5.02 -2.53 8.21
CA ASN A 388 -5.19 -2.20 9.63
C ASN A 388 -5.59 -0.72 9.81
N LYS A 389 -4.99 0.21 9.05
CA LYS A 389 -5.32 1.64 9.08
C LYS A 389 -6.80 1.93 8.83
N ILE A 390 -7.47 1.13 8.00
CA ILE A 390 -8.90 1.25 7.73
C ILE A 390 -9.72 0.60 8.86
N LEU A 391 -9.33 -0.59 9.31
CA LEU A 391 -10.12 -1.44 10.19
C LEU A 391 -10.05 -1.05 11.68
N ILE A 392 -9.00 -0.35 12.11
CA ILE A 392 -8.76 0.01 13.52
C ILE A 392 -9.88 0.85 14.15
N ARG A 393 -10.61 1.64 13.35
CA ARG A 393 -11.68 2.52 13.85
C ARG A 393 -12.88 1.77 14.39
N LYS A 394 -13.15 0.57 13.87
CA LYS A 394 -14.28 -0.29 14.26
C LYS A 394 -13.85 -1.48 15.11
N ALA A 395 -12.54 -1.68 15.31
CA ALA A 395 -12.05 -2.72 16.21
C ALA A 395 -12.42 -2.38 17.67
N LYS A 396 -12.76 -3.40 18.46
CA LYS A 396 -13.02 -3.24 19.90
C LYS A 396 -11.73 -2.82 20.61
N GLU A 397 -10.61 -3.44 20.24
CA GLU A 397 -9.27 -3.13 20.74
C GLU A 397 -8.20 -3.29 19.66
N VAL A 398 -7.09 -2.57 19.83
CA VAL A 398 -5.93 -2.63 18.96
C VAL A 398 -4.67 -2.85 19.81
N TYR A 399 -3.84 -3.81 19.40
CA TYR A 399 -2.59 -4.17 20.05
C TYR A 399 -1.43 -3.84 19.10
N VAL A 400 -0.46 -3.05 19.57
CA VAL A 400 0.65 -2.58 18.74
C VAL A 400 1.99 -3.07 19.28
N SER A 401 2.93 -3.27 18.35
CA SER A 401 4.27 -3.78 18.66
C SER A 401 5.32 -2.72 18.97
N PHE A 402 5.02 -1.45 18.68
CA PHE A 402 5.92 -0.33 18.96
C PHE A 402 5.14 0.80 19.65
N GLU A 403 5.77 1.46 20.60
CA GLU A 403 5.17 2.57 21.34
C GLU A 403 4.83 3.76 20.42
N LYS A 404 5.74 4.07 19.48
CA LYS A 404 5.51 5.10 18.44
C LYS A 404 4.23 4.86 17.64
N THR A 405 3.86 3.60 17.39
CA THR A 405 2.63 3.21 16.67
C THR A 405 1.38 3.49 17.50
N LYS A 406 1.44 3.33 18.84
CA LYS A 406 0.33 3.63 19.77
C LYS A 406 -0.06 5.11 19.67
N HIS A 407 0.91 6.02 19.71
CA HIS A 407 0.65 7.47 19.61
C HIS A 407 -0.08 7.84 18.31
N ARG A 408 0.27 7.21 17.19
CA ARG A 408 -0.41 7.41 15.89
C ARG A 408 -1.82 6.82 15.87
N ALA A 409 -2.04 5.71 16.57
CA ALA A 409 -3.35 5.06 16.68
C ALA A 409 -4.35 5.88 17.51
N ASN A 410 -3.89 6.55 18.57
CA ASN A 410 -4.74 7.23 19.56
C ASN A 410 -5.67 8.30 18.98
N ALA A 411 -5.31 8.88 17.83
CA ALA A 411 -6.19 9.81 17.10
C ALA A 411 -7.44 9.12 16.50
N ASN A 412 -7.41 7.80 16.31
CA ASN A 412 -8.47 7.01 15.65
C ASN A 412 -9.01 5.86 16.51
N GLN A 413 -8.33 5.48 17.61
CA GLN A 413 -8.74 4.39 18.50
C GLN A 413 -8.26 4.66 19.94
N LYS A 414 -9.21 4.80 20.87
CA LYS A 414 -8.91 5.05 22.28
C LYS A 414 -8.46 3.79 23.03
N LYS A 415 -8.92 2.60 22.61
CA LYS A 415 -8.52 1.31 23.19
C LYS A 415 -7.35 0.69 22.44
N CYS A 416 -6.21 1.39 22.47
CA CYS A 416 -4.96 0.95 21.85
C CYS A 416 -3.91 0.64 22.92
N TYR A 417 -3.40 -0.59 22.94
CA TYR A 417 -2.44 -1.07 23.95
C TYR A 417 -1.11 -1.44 23.31
N TYR A 418 -0.03 -1.09 24.00
CA TYR A 418 1.32 -1.46 23.62
C TYR A 418 1.69 -2.73 24.37
N PHE A 419 1.69 -3.86 23.66
CA PHE A 419 2.04 -5.18 24.22
C PHE A 419 3.27 -5.78 23.54
N GLY A 420 3.91 -5.07 22.61
CA GLY A 420 4.98 -5.63 21.81
C GLY A 420 4.46 -6.62 20.75
N ASN A 421 5.39 -7.29 20.08
CA ASN A 421 5.04 -8.29 19.09
C ASN A 421 4.89 -9.65 19.78
N PRO A 422 3.76 -10.37 19.62
CA PRO A 422 3.63 -11.71 20.19
C PRO A 422 4.63 -12.64 19.53
N THR A 423 5.40 -13.32 20.38
CA THR A 423 6.43 -14.29 19.99
C THR A 423 6.09 -15.65 20.56
N ARG A 424 6.73 -16.69 20.03
CA ARG A 424 6.62 -18.05 20.59
C ARG A 424 7.03 -18.03 22.06
N LEU A 425 6.42 -18.91 22.85
CA LEU A 425 6.80 -19.05 24.25
C LEU A 425 8.28 -19.43 24.33
N LYS A 426 9.07 -18.62 25.03
CA LYS A 426 10.45 -18.96 25.38
C LYS A 426 10.42 -20.14 26.35
N ILE A 427 10.93 -21.28 25.91
CA ILE A 427 11.14 -22.45 26.77
C ILE A 427 12.56 -22.36 27.30
N SER A 428 12.73 -22.15 28.60
CA SER A 428 14.07 -22.04 29.19
C SER A 428 14.72 -23.42 29.23
N ILE A 429 15.83 -23.57 28.53
CA ILE A 429 16.77 -24.69 28.61
C ILE A 429 18.15 -24.16 29.00
N LEU A 430 18.99 -25.00 29.58
CA LEU A 430 20.36 -24.60 29.86
C LEU A 430 21.10 -24.42 28.53
N LYS A 431 21.93 -23.37 28.44
CA LYS A 431 22.72 -23.10 27.23
C LYS A 431 23.59 -24.29 26.82
N LYS A 432 24.11 -25.04 27.80
CA LYS A 432 24.91 -26.25 27.57
C LYS A 432 24.11 -27.30 26.81
N ASP A 433 22.94 -27.67 27.32
CA ASP A 433 22.03 -28.61 26.67
C ASP A 433 21.67 -28.17 25.24
N ALA A 434 21.44 -26.86 25.04
CA ALA A 434 21.15 -26.29 23.73
C ALA A 434 22.33 -26.45 22.75
N ILE A 435 23.58 -26.27 23.20
CA ILE A 435 24.79 -26.46 22.39
C ILE A 435 24.98 -27.96 22.09
N SER A 436 24.76 -28.83 23.08
CA SER A 436 24.91 -30.28 22.93
C SER A 436 23.95 -30.86 21.88
N GLU A 437 22.74 -30.30 21.74
CA GLU A 437 21.78 -30.70 20.70
C GLU A 437 22.34 -30.51 19.27
N PHE A 438 23.24 -29.54 19.07
CA PHE A 438 23.94 -29.32 17.81
C PHE A 438 25.26 -30.10 17.68
N ALA A 439 25.60 -30.92 18.69
CA ALA A 439 26.87 -31.65 18.79
C ALA A 439 28.09 -30.72 18.65
N PHE A 440 28.08 -29.62 19.39
CA PHE A 440 29.12 -28.60 19.40
C PHE A 440 29.97 -28.61 20.67
N ASP A 441 31.13 -27.96 20.59
CA ASP A 441 32.04 -27.76 21.72
C ASP A 441 31.51 -26.66 22.64
N GLU A 442 31.16 -27.02 23.88
CA GLU A 442 30.60 -26.11 24.88
C GLU A 442 31.56 -24.98 25.31
N SER A 443 32.86 -25.12 25.08
CA SER A 443 33.85 -24.09 25.43
C SER A 443 33.88 -22.92 24.45
N ARG A 444 33.31 -23.09 23.25
CA ARG A 444 33.31 -22.10 22.17
C ARG A 444 32.06 -21.24 22.20
N ARG A 445 32.21 -19.97 21.81
CA ARG A 445 31.04 -19.12 21.55
C ARG A 445 30.33 -19.57 20.28
N THR A 446 29.02 -19.36 20.25
CA THR A 446 28.17 -19.80 19.15
C THR A 446 27.61 -18.61 18.38
N LEU A 447 27.87 -18.60 17.08
CA LEU A 447 27.28 -17.69 16.11
C LEU A 447 26.09 -18.36 15.44
N LEU A 448 24.92 -17.72 15.46
CA LEU A 448 23.75 -18.13 14.68
C LEU A 448 23.53 -17.19 13.50
N VAL A 449 23.38 -17.76 12.31
CA VAL A 449 23.20 -17.03 11.06
C VAL A 449 21.90 -17.44 10.40
N PHE A 450 21.01 -16.48 10.11
CA PHE A 450 19.81 -16.75 9.31
C PHE A 450 19.25 -15.53 8.58
N GLY A 451 18.71 -15.76 7.38
CA GLY A 451 18.12 -14.72 6.53
C GLY A 451 16.60 -14.62 6.53
N GLY A 452 15.91 -15.49 7.28
CA GLY A 452 14.48 -15.77 7.13
C GLY A 452 14.22 -17.10 6.40
N SER A 453 12.95 -17.45 6.16
CA SER A 453 12.57 -18.79 5.66
C SER A 453 13.05 -19.12 4.25
N LEU A 454 13.32 -18.12 3.40
CA LEU A 454 13.88 -18.30 2.06
C LEU A 454 15.41 -18.20 2.04
N GLY A 455 16.04 -17.92 3.18
CA GLY A 455 17.46 -17.54 3.24
C GLY A 455 17.70 -16.08 2.84
N ALA A 456 18.94 -15.63 3.00
CA ALA A 456 19.39 -14.32 2.53
C ALA A 456 20.75 -14.47 1.86
N LYS A 457 20.76 -14.46 0.53
CA LYS A 457 21.96 -14.66 -0.28
C LYS A 457 23.13 -13.77 0.13
N SER A 458 22.91 -12.48 0.33
CA SER A 458 23.98 -11.56 0.77
C SER A 458 24.56 -11.91 2.14
N ILE A 459 23.77 -12.46 3.07
CA ILE A 459 24.27 -12.96 4.36
C ILE A 459 25.04 -14.26 4.13
N ASN A 460 24.50 -15.14 3.29
CA ASN A 460 25.13 -16.42 2.99
C ASN A 460 26.50 -16.23 2.31
N ASP A 461 26.59 -15.35 1.31
CA ASP A 461 27.82 -15.00 0.61
C ASP A 461 28.86 -14.43 1.57
N ALA A 462 28.47 -13.50 2.45
CA ALA A 462 29.35 -12.92 3.45
C ALA A 462 29.92 -13.99 4.40
N VAL A 463 29.05 -14.79 5.02
CA VAL A 463 29.47 -15.83 5.97
C VAL A 463 30.31 -16.90 5.27
N SER A 464 29.98 -17.26 4.02
CA SER A 464 30.76 -18.20 3.20
C SER A 464 32.18 -17.73 2.93
N LEU A 465 32.41 -16.42 2.85
CA LEU A 465 33.74 -15.81 2.71
C LEU A 465 34.51 -15.77 4.04
N TRP A 466 33.81 -15.77 5.17
CA TRP A 466 34.40 -15.63 6.51
C TRP A 466 34.71 -16.96 7.19
N LEU A 467 34.25 -18.09 6.64
CA LEU A 467 34.33 -19.42 7.28
C LEU A 467 35.70 -19.77 7.85
N ASN A 468 36.79 -19.46 7.13
CA ASN A 468 38.14 -19.80 7.57
C ASN A 468 38.59 -19.03 8.82
N GLU A 469 37.94 -17.92 9.14
CA GLU A 469 38.22 -17.08 10.30
C GLU A 469 37.25 -17.36 11.46
N LEU A 470 36.28 -18.26 11.26
CA LEU A 470 35.28 -18.64 12.27
C LEU A 470 35.60 -19.99 12.95
N THR A 471 36.81 -20.53 12.76
CA THR A 471 37.20 -21.88 13.20
C THR A 471 37.23 -22.06 14.71
N GLU A 472 37.37 -20.97 15.47
CA GLU A 472 37.33 -20.96 16.94
C GLU A 472 35.91 -20.89 17.51
N PHE A 473 34.89 -20.69 16.66
CA PHE A 473 33.49 -20.52 17.05
C PHE A 473 32.63 -21.69 16.57
N ASN A 474 31.53 -21.95 17.27
CA ASN A 474 30.46 -22.80 16.75
C ASN A 474 29.58 -21.96 15.82
N VAL A 475 29.17 -22.50 14.67
CA VAL A 475 28.34 -21.78 13.70
C VAL A 475 27.07 -22.57 13.37
N ILE A 476 25.92 -22.09 13.83
CA ILE A 476 24.59 -22.57 13.41
C ILE A 476 24.16 -21.71 12.21
N TRP A 477 23.91 -22.32 11.05
CA TRP A 477 23.66 -21.56 9.83
C TRP A 477 22.42 -22.05 9.08
N GLN A 478 21.37 -21.24 9.07
CA GLN A 478 20.19 -21.45 8.24
C GLN A 478 20.35 -20.73 6.89
N THR A 479 20.59 -21.51 5.84
CA THR A 479 20.89 -20.98 4.50
C THR A 479 19.65 -20.71 3.66
N GLY A 480 18.53 -21.36 3.98
CA GLY A 480 17.35 -21.41 3.13
C GLY A 480 17.51 -22.43 2.00
N LYS A 481 16.37 -22.76 1.38
CA LYS A 481 16.24 -23.84 0.38
C LYS A 481 17.18 -23.70 -0.81
N ASN A 482 17.38 -22.48 -1.31
CA ASN A 482 18.06 -22.26 -2.58
C ASN A 482 19.58 -22.50 -2.51
N GLU A 483 20.19 -22.37 -1.33
CA GLU A 483 21.66 -22.46 -1.17
C GLU A 483 22.11 -23.61 -0.28
N PHE A 484 21.16 -24.37 0.28
CA PHE A 484 21.42 -25.42 1.25
C PHE A 484 22.39 -26.48 0.74
N GLU A 485 22.12 -27.08 -0.42
CA GLU A 485 22.94 -28.17 -0.98
C GLU A 485 24.37 -27.70 -1.27
N LYS A 486 24.51 -26.57 -1.97
CA LYS A 486 25.81 -25.97 -2.33
C LYS A 486 26.67 -25.67 -1.10
N ILE A 487 26.08 -25.12 -0.03
CA ILE A 487 26.81 -24.79 1.19
C ILE A 487 27.18 -26.09 1.95
N CYS A 488 26.29 -27.07 2.02
CA CYS A 488 26.59 -28.36 2.65
C CYS A 488 27.78 -29.07 1.99
N GLU A 489 27.85 -29.08 0.67
CA GLU A 489 29.00 -29.64 -0.06
C GLU A 489 30.31 -28.93 0.28
N LYS A 490 30.28 -27.59 0.33
CA LYS A 490 31.45 -26.78 0.71
C LYS A 490 31.93 -27.08 2.13
N ILE A 491 31.02 -27.23 3.08
CA ILE A 491 31.35 -27.55 4.49
C ILE A 491 31.92 -28.97 4.61
N LYS A 492 31.33 -29.96 3.93
CA LYS A 492 31.83 -31.35 3.92
C LYS A 492 33.21 -31.46 3.30
N ARG A 493 33.46 -30.79 2.17
CA ARG A 493 34.75 -30.82 1.47
C ARG A 493 35.90 -30.25 2.30
N ASN A 494 35.62 -29.28 3.17
CA ASN A 494 36.62 -28.63 4.02
C ASN A 494 36.63 -29.17 5.46
N SER A 495 35.90 -30.25 5.75
CA SER A 495 35.83 -30.90 7.08
C SER A 495 35.55 -29.91 8.23
N MET A 496 34.67 -28.94 8.01
CA MET A 496 34.37 -27.88 8.98
C MET A 496 33.37 -28.34 10.05
N ASN A 497 33.84 -29.17 10.99
CA ASN A 497 33.01 -29.79 12.04
C ASN A 497 32.40 -28.78 13.05
N HIS A 498 32.89 -27.54 13.07
CA HIS A 498 32.37 -26.44 13.90
C HIS A 498 31.18 -25.70 13.25
N VAL A 499 30.74 -26.13 12.06
CA VAL A 499 29.60 -25.56 11.33
C VAL A 499 28.47 -26.58 11.20
N ARG A 500 27.23 -26.16 11.46
CA ARG A 500 26.00 -26.94 11.21
C ARG A 500 25.09 -26.14 10.31
N VAL A 501 24.80 -26.71 9.14
CA VAL A 501 24.01 -26.05 8.09
C VAL A 501 22.62 -26.64 8.08
N PHE A 502 21.60 -25.78 8.02
CA PHE A 502 20.19 -26.13 7.99
C PHE A 502 19.48 -25.44 6.83
N GLU A 503 18.58 -26.15 6.16
CA GLU A 503 17.66 -25.51 5.20
C GLU A 503 16.73 -24.55 5.95
N PHE A 504 16.13 -25.05 7.03
CA PHE A 504 15.19 -24.33 7.89
C PHE A 504 15.30 -24.84 9.33
N ILE A 505 15.43 -23.95 10.30
CA ILE A 505 15.48 -24.29 11.72
C ILE A 505 14.04 -24.27 12.27
N SER A 506 13.53 -25.45 12.61
CA SER A 506 12.18 -25.57 13.19
C SER A 506 12.16 -25.13 14.65
N ASP A 507 13.15 -25.57 15.43
CA ASP A 507 13.31 -25.19 16.83
C ASP A 507 14.25 -24.00 17.01
N MET A 508 13.67 -22.81 16.89
CA MET A 508 14.39 -21.57 17.18
C MET A 508 14.64 -21.35 18.67
N ASN A 509 13.93 -22.03 19.60
CA ASN A 509 14.20 -21.88 21.04
C ASN A 509 15.61 -22.37 21.35
N THR A 510 15.96 -23.56 20.88
CA THR A 510 17.28 -24.16 21.08
C THR A 510 18.35 -23.33 20.37
N ALA A 511 18.11 -22.94 19.11
CA ALA A 511 19.08 -22.15 18.35
C ALA A 511 19.40 -20.81 19.05
N TYR A 512 18.39 -20.06 19.52
CA TYR A 512 18.63 -18.81 20.23
C TYR A 512 19.37 -19.01 21.55
N GLN A 513 19.04 -20.06 22.30
CA GLN A 513 19.67 -20.32 23.61
C GLN A 513 21.11 -20.82 23.49
N ALA A 514 21.43 -21.57 22.43
CA ALA A 514 22.80 -21.97 22.12
C ALA A 514 23.69 -20.78 21.74
N SER A 515 23.11 -19.67 21.27
CA SER A 515 23.82 -18.57 20.60
C SER A 515 24.33 -17.48 21.54
N ASP A 516 25.49 -16.93 21.21
CA ASP A 516 26.09 -15.74 21.83
C ASP A 516 25.92 -14.48 20.96
N LEU A 517 25.90 -14.66 19.64
CA LEU A 517 25.66 -13.59 18.67
C LEU A 517 24.83 -14.13 17.51
N VAL A 518 23.96 -13.28 16.97
CA VAL A 518 23.15 -13.59 15.78
C VAL A 518 23.46 -12.64 14.63
N ILE A 519 23.63 -13.16 13.41
CA ILE A 519 23.58 -12.37 12.18
C ILE A 519 22.27 -12.66 11.46
N CYS A 520 21.39 -11.64 11.35
CA CYS A 520 20.09 -11.86 10.71
C CYS A 520 19.47 -10.61 10.07
N ARG A 521 18.36 -10.81 9.36
CA ARG A 521 17.49 -9.72 8.89
C ARG A 521 16.71 -9.09 10.06
N ALA A 522 16.43 -7.79 9.95
CA ALA A 522 15.71 -7.04 10.98
C ALA A 522 14.18 -7.10 10.87
N GLY A 523 13.63 -8.32 10.77
CA GLY A 523 12.18 -8.55 10.80
C GLY A 523 11.58 -8.22 12.18
N ALA A 524 10.36 -7.70 12.23
CA ALA A 524 9.73 -7.28 13.50
C ALA A 524 9.59 -8.42 14.52
N SER A 525 9.21 -9.62 14.06
CA SER A 525 9.12 -10.81 14.94
C SER A 525 10.50 -11.27 15.39
N THR A 526 11.47 -11.32 14.46
CA THR A 526 12.86 -11.70 14.76
C THR A 526 13.49 -10.79 15.81
N VAL A 527 13.37 -9.47 15.65
CA VAL A 527 13.89 -8.49 16.61
C VAL A 527 13.22 -8.66 17.97
N SER A 528 11.92 -8.96 18.01
CA SER A 528 11.19 -9.20 19.26
C SER A 528 11.60 -10.50 19.95
N GLU A 529 11.87 -11.56 19.17
CA GLU A 529 12.42 -12.81 19.69
C GLU A 529 13.80 -12.56 20.30
N LEU A 530 14.73 -11.94 19.57
CA LEU A 530 16.07 -11.62 20.06
C LEU A 530 16.05 -10.86 21.40
N LYS A 531 15.15 -9.88 21.54
CA LYS A 531 14.92 -9.16 22.81
C LYS A 531 14.51 -10.12 23.93
N ASN A 532 13.50 -10.97 23.69
CA ASN A 532 12.99 -11.93 24.67
C ASN A 532 14.01 -13.01 25.08
N TYR A 533 14.89 -13.40 24.16
CA TYR A 533 15.99 -14.33 24.46
C TYR A 533 17.20 -13.65 25.09
N GLY A 534 17.35 -12.33 24.95
CA GLY A 534 18.55 -11.61 25.39
C GLY A 534 19.76 -11.95 24.54
N VAL A 535 19.57 -12.11 23.22
CA VAL A 535 20.63 -12.52 22.30
C VAL A 535 21.10 -11.32 21.49
N PRO A 536 22.36 -10.87 21.66
CA PRO A 536 22.97 -9.82 20.84
C PRO A 536 22.88 -10.12 19.34
N ALA A 537 22.76 -9.08 18.51
CA ALA A 537 22.62 -9.27 17.08
C ALA A 537 23.38 -8.25 16.22
N VAL A 538 23.91 -8.75 15.11
CA VAL A 538 24.29 -8.01 13.91
C VAL A 538 23.09 -8.03 12.96
N LEU A 539 22.41 -6.90 12.86
CA LEU A 539 21.21 -6.76 12.04
C LEU A 539 21.58 -6.25 10.65
N VAL A 540 21.14 -6.97 9.62
CA VAL A 540 21.36 -6.65 8.21
C VAL A 540 20.02 -6.34 7.54
N PRO A 541 19.51 -5.10 7.61
CA PRO A 541 18.19 -4.75 7.09
C PRO A 541 18.05 -5.10 5.60
N TYR A 542 16.88 -5.62 5.22
CA TYR A 542 16.59 -5.85 3.81
C TYR A 542 16.38 -4.52 3.07
N PRO A 543 17.16 -4.20 2.02
CA PRO A 543 17.17 -2.87 1.40
C PRO A 543 15.88 -2.51 0.66
N TYR A 544 15.09 -3.50 0.24
CA TYR A 544 13.84 -3.30 -0.50
C TYR A 544 12.58 -3.47 0.36
N ALA A 545 12.75 -3.47 1.69
CA ALA A 545 11.66 -3.59 2.64
C ALA A 545 10.70 -2.38 2.52
N ALA A 546 9.39 -2.64 2.45
CA ALA A 546 8.40 -1.58 2.23
C ALA A 546 8.43 -0.53 3.35
N GLY A 547 8.61 0.75 3.02
CA GLY A 547 8.68 1.82 4.01
C GLY A 547 9.93 1.79 4.91
N ASN A 548 10.98 1.07 4.51
CA ASN A 548 12.22 0.91 5.29
C ASN A 548 12.00 0.40 6.72
N HIS A 549 10.89 -0.31 6.97
CA HIS A 549 10.51 -0.77 8.31
C HIS A 549 11.58 -1.64 8.99
N GLN A 550 12.27 -2.51 8.23
CA GLN A 550 13.37 -3.30 8.80
C GLN A 550 14.54 -2.43 9.28
N ASN A 551 14.86 -1.33 8.59
CA ASN A 551 15.92 -0.44 9.03
C ASN A 551 15.54 0.26 10.33
N HIS A 552 14.27 0.65 10.50
CA HIS A 552 13.80 1.23 11.76
C HIS A 552 13.86 0.24 12.92
N ASN A 553 13.47 -1.02 12.69
CA ASN A 553 13.59 -2.07 13.71
C ASN A 553 15.05 -2.31 14.11
N ALA A 554 15.96 -2.26 13.14
CA ALA A 554 17.39 -2.45 13.39
C ALA A 554 17.99 -1.29 14.17
N MET A 555 17.66 -0.06 13.79
CA MET A 555 18.14 1.14 14.46
C MET A 555 17.68 1.22 15.91
N GLU A 556 16.47 0.75 16.26
CA GLU A 556 16.03 0.66 17.66
C GLU A 556 16.99 -0.17 18.53
N ILE A 557 17.52 -1.26 17.99
CA ILE A 557 18.46 -2.14 18.70
C ILE A 557 19.83 -1.47 18.87
N GLU A 558 20.31 -0.77 17.85
CA GLU A 558 21.60 -0.07 17.92
C GLU A 558 21.54 1.20 18.78
N GLU A 559 20.46 1.97 18.71
CA GLU A 559 20.22 3.15 19.56
C GLU A 559 20.19 2.81 21.06
N ASN A 560 19.77 1.58 21.41
CA ASN A 560 19.77 1.07 22.79
C ASN A 560 21.04 0.29 23.14
N GLU A 561 22.08 0.35 22.31
CA GLU A 561 23.34 -0.38 22.51
C GLU A 561 23.12 -1.87 22.79
N ALA A 562 22.23 -2.51 22.01
CA ALA A 562 21.84 -3.91 22.16
C ALA A 562 22.30 -4.79 20.98
N GLY A 563 22.90 -4.18 19.95
CA GLY A 563 23.40 -4.83 18.75
C GLY A 563 24.04 -3.82 17.80
N ILE A 564 24.43 -4.27 16.61
CA ILE A 564 25.00 -3.41 15.56
C ILE A 564 24.18 -3.54 14.28
N VAL A 565 24.05 -2.44 13.52
CA VAL A 565 23.39 -2.44 12.22
C VAL A 565 24.43 -2.34 11.12
N ILE A 566 24.40 -3.30 10.19
CA ILE A 566 25.27 -3.28 9.01
C ILE A 566 24.39 -3.27 7.76
N GLN A 567 24.60 -2.27 6.89
CA GLN A 567 23.86 -2.19 5.64
C GLN A 567 24.23 -3.34 4.71
N ASN A 568 23.26 -3.81 3.92
CA ASN A 568 23.41 -5.01 3.11
C ASN A 568 24.63 -4.99 2.16
N HIS A 569 24.98 -3.82 1.63
CA HIS A 569 26.12 -3.64 0.72
C HIS A 569 27.48 -3.58 1.43
N ASP A 570 27.48 -3.28 2.73
CA ASP A 570 28.70 -3.18 3.53
C ASP A 570 29.06 -4.48 4.24
N LEU A 571 28.13 -5.43 4.32
CA LEU A 571 28.25 -6.63 5.16
C LEU A 571 29.60 -7.32 4.98
N ILE A 572 29.93 -7.71 3.74
CA ILE A 572 31.18 -8.43 3.39
C ILE A 572 32.42 -7.68 3.90
N ARG A 573 32.44 -6.35 3.79
CA ARG A 573 33.59 -5.49 4.16
C ARG A 573 33.73 -5.30 5.67
N ARG A 574 32.65 -5.51 6.43
CA ARG A 574 32.60 -5.30 7.88
C ARG A 574 32.92 -6.58 8.69
N LYS A 575 33.51 -7.60 8.04
CA LYS A 575 33.97 -8.85 8.65
C LYS A 575 34.68 -8.67 9.99
N ASN A 576 35.72 -7.82 10.03
CA ASN A 576 36.56 -7.65 11.22
C ASN A 576 35.78 -7.12 12.43
N GLU A 577 34.75 -6.30 12.19
CA GLU A 577 33.89 -5.81 13.27
C GLU A 577 32.99 -6.91 13.82
N VAL A 578 32.42 -7.75 12.95
CA VAL A 578 31.55 -8.87 13.36
C VAL A 578 32.34 -9.92 14.14
N ILE A 579 33.51 -10.32 13.63
CA ILE A 579 34.39 -11.28 14.30
C ILE A 579 34.97 -10.65 15.58
N GLY A 580 35.36 -9.38 15.56
CA GLY A 580 35.80 -8.66 16.76
C GLY A 580 34.74 -8.64 17.86
N LEU A 581 33.46 -8.46 17.50
CA LEU A 581 32.34 -8.53 18.45
C LEU A 581 32.17 -9.93 19.04
N LEU A 582 32.44 -11.00 18.29
CA LEU A 582 32.42 -12.37 18.82
C LEU A 582 33.52 -12.61 19.86
N HIS A 583 34.65 -11.90 19.80
CA HIS A 583 35.72 -11.99 20.80
C HIS A 583 35.46 -11.12 22.05
N ASP A 584 34.65 -10.08 21.93
CA ASP A 584 34.39 -9.11 23.01
C ASP A 584 33.28 -9.59 23.98
N ALA A 585 33.70 -10.27 25.06
CA ALA A 585 32.79 -10.83 26.06
C ALA A 585 31.96 -9.75 26.78
N GLU A 586 32.61 -8.64 27.13
CA GLU A 586 32.01 -7.56 27.91
C GLU A 586 30.92 -6.86 27.10
N LYS A 587 31.20 -6.59 25.82
CA LYS A 587 30.24 -5.96 24.91
C LYS A 587 29.06 -6.86 24.61
N LEU A 588 29.27 -8.17 24.38
CA LEU A 588 28.18 -9.13 24.21
C LEU A 588 27.29 -9.22 25.45
N GLN A 589 27.89 -9.23 26.65
CA GLN A 589 27.14 -9.25 27.90
C GLN A 589 26.32 -7.96 28.07
N LYS A 590 26.90 -6.79 27.82
CA LYS A 590 26.20 -5.50 27.82
C LYS A 590 25.02 -5.50 26.84
N TYR A 591 25.23 -6.01 25.62
CA TYR A 591 24.19 -6.09 24.59
C TYR A 591 23.06 -7.03 25.01
N ARG A 592 23.38 -8.18 25.63
CA ARG A 592 22.39 -9.11 26.18
C ARG A 592 21.52 -8.45 27.25
N GLU A 593 22.13 -7.73 28.19
CA GLU A 593 21.38 -7.02 29.24
C GLU A 593 20.45 -5.96 28.65
N ASN A 594 20.93 -5.20 27.66
CA ASN A 594 20.12 -4.19 26.99
C ASN A 594 18.98 -4.80 26.15
N MET A 595 19.22 -5.94 25.48
CA MET A 595 18.16 -6.71 24.82
C MET A 595 17.04 -7.09 25.81
N LEU A 596 17.40 -7.61 26.99
CA LEU A 596 16.45 -8.04 28.02
C LEU A 596 15.68 -6.86 28.63
N LYS A 597 16.29 -5.68 28.78
CA LYS A 597 15.58 -4.46 29.23
C LYS A 597 14.46 -4.04 28.29
N MET A 598 14.60 -4.33 27.00
CA MET A 598 13.58 -4.01 25.97
C MET A 598 12.60 -5.17 25.72
N ALA A 599 12.76 -6.31 26.40
CA ALA A 599 11.97 -7.50 26.17
C ALA A 599 10.50 -7.31 26.59
N MET A 600 9.61 -7.95 25.84
CA MET A 600 8.18 -8.04 26.16
C MET A 600 7.74 -9.51 26.10
N PRO A 601 8.22 -10.36 27.03
CA PRO A 601 8.03 -11.81 26.95
C PRO A 601 6.56 -12.24 27.11
N ASN A 602 5.75 -11.43 27.80
CA ASN A 602 4.34 -11.73 28.06
C ASN A 602 3.38 -11.26 26.96
N SER A 603 3.89 -10.70 25.85
CA SER A 603 3.08 -10.11 24.78
C SER A 603 1.89 -10.97 24.34
N ALA A 604 2.14 -12.24 23.99
CA ALA A 604 1.09 -13.16 23.55
C ALA A 604 0.11 -13.51 24.68
N HIS A 605 0.60 -13.64 25.91
CA HIS A 605 -0.22 -13.91 27.09
C HIS A 605 -1.15 -12.72 27.39
N ASP A 606 -0.62 -11.51 27.48
CA ASP A 606 -1.39 -10.30 27.78
C ASP A 606 -2.47 -10.04 26.72
N ILE A 607 -2.13 -10.20 25.43
CA ILE A 607 -3.10 -10.13 24.33
C ILE A 607 -4.20 -11.18 24.52
N SER A 608 -3.85 -12.42 24.85
CA SER A 608 -4.84 -13.50 25.00
C SER A 608 -5.80 -13.25 26.16
N ILE A 609 -5.33 -12.75 27.30
CA ILE A 609 -6.17 -12.41 28.46
C ILE A 609 -7.18 -11.31 28.09
N ARG A 610 -6.74 -10.27 27.37
CA ARG A 610 -7.64 -9.21 26.88
C ARG A 610 -8.72 -9.77 25.97
N ILE A 611 -8.34 -10.61 25.01
CA ILE A 611 -9.28 -11.23 24.06
C ILE A 611 -10.32 -12.08 24.79
N LEU A 612 -9.90 -12.90 25.77
CA LEU A 612 -10.81 -13.72 26.56
C LEU A 612 -11.77 -12.85 27.39
N ASN A 613 -11.30 -11.75 27.98
CA ASN A 613 -12.16 -10.83 28.72
C ASN A 613 -13.21 -10.17 27.81
N ILE A 614 -12.79 -9.69 26.63
CA ILE A 614 -13.69 -9.11 25.62
C ILE A 614 -14.75 -10.13 25.16
N ALA A 615 -14.36 -11.39 25.03
CA ALA A 615 -15.27 -12.46 24.62
C ALA A 615 -16.33 -12.77 25.69
N LYS A 616 -15.99 -12.64 26.98
CA LYS A 616 -16.88 -12.85 28.13
C LYS A 616 -17.82 -11.67 28.42
N GLU A 617 -17.51 -10.46 27.94
CA GLU A 617 -18.40 -9.29 28.02
C GLU A 617 -19.63 -9.36 27.09
N LYS A 618 -19.74 -10.40 26.26
CA LYS A 618 -20.77 -10.60 25.25
C LYS A 618 -21.83 -11.58 25.75
#